data_AF-A0A537WJI4-F1
#
_entry.id   AF-A0A537WJI4-F1
#
_cell.length_a   1.000
_cell.length_b   1.000
_cell.length_c   1.000
_cell.angle_alpha   90.00
_cell.angle_beta   90.00
_cell.angle_gamma   90.00
#
_symmetry.space_group_name_H-M   'P 1'
#
loop_
_entity.id
_entity.type
_entity.pdbx_description
1 polymer ?
#
loop_
_entity_poly.entity_id
_entity_poly.type
_entity_poly.pdbx_seq_one_letter_code
_entity_poly.pdbx_strand_id
1 'polypeptide(L)' 'MDIRFAEFSLPQSGAVVVGVWEDRALTGPARRLDEATQGAVARAVAAAPRFHG' A
#
# COMPACT_ATOMS: atom_id res chain seq x y z
N MET A 1 26.85 9.23 -11.45
CA MET A 1 25.54 9.23 -10.75
C MET A 1 24.87 7.91 -11.09
N ASP A 2 24.92 6.96 -10.16
CA ASP A 2 24.30 5.64 -10.35
C ASP A 2 22.84 5.70 -9.87
N ILE A 3 21.91 5.85 -10.81
CA ILE A 3 20.48 5.69 -10.52
C ILE A 3 20.11 4.28 -10.95
N ARG A 4 19.73 3.44 -9.99
CA ARG A 4 19.14 2.13 -10.25
C ARG A 4 17.65 2.19 -9.97
N PHE A 5 16.86 1.82 -10.97
CA PHE A 5 15.42 1.67 -10.82
C PHE A 5 15.14 0.24 -10.35
N ALA A 6 14.56 0.12 -9.16
CA ALA A 6 14.06 -1.16 -8.68
C ALA A 6 12.62 -1.34 -9.17
N GLU A 7 12.33 -2.51 -9.73
CA GLU A 7 10.97 -2.89 -10.05
C GLU A 7 10.25 -3.28 -8.76
N PHE A 8 9.00 -2.82 -8.61
CA PHE A 8 8.20 -3.09 -7.42
C PHE A 8 7.71 -4.54 -7.46
N SER A 9 8.41 -5.43 -6.76
CA SER A 9 7.96 -6.80 -6.52
C SER A 9 7.34 -6.92 -5.13
N LEU A 10 6.29 -7.73 -5.04
CA LEU A 10 5.66 -7.99 -3.75
C LEU A 10 6.47 -9.02 -2.96
N PRO A 11 6.74 -8.76 -1.67
CA PRO A 11 7.38 -9.76 -0.83
C PRO A 11 6.47 -10.98 -0.71
N GLN A 12 7.04 -12.17 -0.85
CA GLN A 12 6.30 -13.44 -0.70
C GLN A 12 5.96 -13.74 0.77
N SER A 13 6.68 -13.13 1.71
CA SER A 13 6.47 -13.26 3.15
C SER A 13 6.96 -12.02 3.90
N GLY A 14 6.48 -11.83 5.13
CA GLY A 14 6.87 -10.72 6.00
C GLY A 14 5.85 -9.58 6.03
N ALA A 15 6.35 -8.35 6.12
CA ALA A 15 5.54 -7.14 6.21
C ALA A 15 5.93 -6.14 5.11
N VAL A 16 4.96 -5.36 4.64
CA VAL A 16 5.16 -4.25 3.73
C VAL A 16 4.55 -2.99 4.33
N VAL A 17 5.26 -1.86 4.19
CA VAL A 17 4.80 -0.56 4.67
C VAL A 17 4.42 0.27 3.47
N VAL A 18 3.22 0.87 3.52
CA VAL A 18 2.72 1.73 2.44
C VAL A 18 2.19 3.04 3.02
N GLY A 19 2.27 4.10 2.22
CA GLY A 19 1.69 5.39 2.57
C GLY A 19 0.20 5.45 2.20
N VAL A 20 -0.60 6.02 3.09
CA VAL A 20 -1.99 6.40 2.84
C VAL A 20 -2.13 7.86 3.27
N TRP A 21 -2.83 8.65 2.46
CA TRP A 21 -3.10 10.06 2.75
C TRP A 21 -4.33 10.20 3.65
N GLU A 22 -4.59 11.44 4.08
CA GLU A 22 -5.86 11.86 4.69
C GLU A 22 -7.07 11.33 3.90
N ASP A 23 -8.20 11.20 4.60
CA ASP A 23 -9.42 10.58 4.08
C ASP A 23 -9.21 9.14 3.57
N ARG A 24 -8.16 8.48 4.06
CA ARG A 24 -7.82 7.09 3.74
C ARG A 24 -7.50 6.86 2.25
N ALA A 25 -7.00 7.87 1.55
CA ALA A 25 -6.67 7.77 0.14
C ALA A 25 -5.33 7.04 -0.11
N LEU A 26 -5.35 5.91 -0.82
CA LEU A 26 -4.16 5.12 -1.10
C LEU A 26 -3.20 5.84 -2.06
N THR A 27 -1.91 5.89 -1.67
CA THR A 27 -0.83 6.33 -2.59
C THR A 27 -0.71 5.38 -3.79
N GLY A 28 0.00 5.80 -4.85
CA GLY A 28 0.23 4.97 -6.04
C GLY A 28 0.76 3.55 -5.73
N PRO A 29 1.83 3.42 -4.92
CA PRO A 29 2.34 2.11 -4.50
C PRO A 29 1.34 1.32 -3.65
N ALA A 30 0.62 1.97 -2.73
CA ALA A 30 -0.39 1.33 -1.89
C ALA A 30 -1.55 0.76 -2.71
N ARG A 31 -1.98 1.48 -3.75
CA ARG A 31 -3.03 1.04 -4.68
C ARG A 31 -2.60 -0.17 -5.50
N ARG A 32 -1.37 -0.18 -6.03
CA ARG A 32 -0.83 -1.34 -6.75
C ARG A 32 -0.79 -2.59 -5.86
N LEU A 33 -0.40 -2.43 -4.59
CA LEU A 33 -0.47 -3.49 -3.59
C LEU A 33 -1.91 -3.95 -3.35
N ASP A 34 -2.84 -2.99 -3.21
CA ASP A 34 -4.26 -3.29 -2.99
C ASP A 34 -4.87 -4.07 -4.16
N GLU A 35 -4.56 -3.69 -5.40
CA GLU A 35 -4.97 -4.40 -6.62
C GLU A 35 -4.45 -5.85 -6.62
N ALA A 36 -3.16 -6.03 -6.33
CA ALA A 36 -2.54 -7.36 -6.26
C ALA A 36 -3.08 -8.23 -5.11
N THR A 37 -3.62 -7.60 -4.06
CA THR A 37 -4.24 -8.25 -2.91
C THR A 37 -5.77 -8.23 -2.97
N GLN A 38 -6.34 -7.92 -4.14
CA GLN A 38 -7.78 -7.94 -4.40
C GLN A 38 -8.60 -7.07 -3.44
N GLY A 39 -8.13 -5.84 -3.19
CA GLY A 39 -8.83 -4.86 -2.35
C GLY A 39 -8.68 -5.12 -0.84
N ALA A 40 -7.75 -5.97 -0.41
CA ALA A 40 -7.58 -6.29 1.01
C ALA A 40 -7.13 -5.07 1.84
N VAL A 41 -6.25 -4.22 1.28
CA VAL A 41 -5.73 -3.04 1.97
C VAL A 41 -6.83 -1.99 2.14
N ALA A 42 -7.58 -1.69 1.08
CA ALA A 42 -8.68 -0.74 1.13
C ALA A 42 -9.75 -1.17 2.15
N ARG A 43 -10.09 -2.47 2.19
CA ARG A 43 -11.03 -3.01 3.19
C ARG A 43 -10.50 -2.87 4.62
N ALA A 44 -9.23 -3.18 4.85
CA ALA A 44 -8.62 -3.07 6.18
C ALA A 44 -8.62 -1.61 6.67
N VAL A 45 -8.24 -0.67 5.80
CA VAL A 45 -8.23 0.77 6.09
C VAL A 45 -9.64 1.31 6.32
N ALA A 46 -10.64 0.87 5.54
CA ALA A 46 -12.04 1.26 5.73
C ALA A 46 -12.60 0.76 7.07
N ALA A 47 -12.22 -0.46 7.47
CA ALA A 47 -12.65 -1.08 8.72
C ALA A 47 -11.89 -0.60 9.96
N ALA A 48 -10.84 0.22 9.81
CA ALA A 48 -10.02 0.70 10.91
C ALA A 48 -10.48 2.09 11.41
N PRO A 49 -11.35 2.18 12.44
CA PRO A 49 -11.89 3.46 12.91
C PRO A 49 -10.85 4.38 13.54
N ARG A 50 -9.69 3.83 13.94
CA ARG A 50 -8.57 4.55 14.55
C ARG A 50 -7.56 5.08 13.52
N PHE A 51 -7.73 4.70 12.25
CA PHE A 51 -6.84 5.08 11.18
C PHE A 51 -7.50 6.17 10.35
N HIS A 52 -6.90 7.37 10.36
CA HIS A 52 -7.45 8.55 9.70
C HIS A 52 -6.77 8.86 8.36
N GLY A 53 -5.55 8.36 8.16
CA GLY A 53 -4.70 8.74 7.02
C GLY A 53 -3.82 9.93 7.37
#